data_AF-A0A1F5E8J1-F1
#
_entry.id   AF-A0A1F5E8J1-F1
#
_cell.length_a   1.000
_cell.length_b   1.000
_cell.length_c   1.000
_cell.angle_alpha   90.00
_cell.angle_beta   90.00
_cell.angle_gamma   90.00
#
_symmetry.space_group_name_H-M   'P 1'
#
loop_
_entity.id
_entity.type
_entity.pdbx_description
1 polymer ?
#
loop_
_entity_poly.entity_id
_entity_poly.type
_entity_poly.pdbx_seq_one_letter_code
_entity_poly.pdbx_strand_id
1 'polypeptide(L)'
;MLSGDLGSGKTTFMQGVAHGLGIKDSITSPTFVLAKEYKIRNRAGVNKLIHADAYRLSAPEDFLELGGFDHKDDSSLVFVEWGEKVLGAMTDDARVIRLEVLADEKRKIIFE
;
A
#
# COMPACT_ATOMS: atom_id res chain seq x y z
N MET A 1 -2.59 5.51 -0.56
CA MET A 1 -2.45 5.13 0.87
C MET A 1 -3.65 4.33 1.34
N LEU A 2 -3.44 3.33 2.20
CA LEU A 2 -4.48 2.56 2.87
C LEU A 2 -4.59 3.00 4.34
N SER A 3 -5.78 3.41 4.75
CA SER A 3 -6.10 3.81 6.12
C SER A 3 -7.17 2.93 6.74
N GLY A 4 -7.16 2.78 8.06
CA GLY A 4 -8.13 2.01 8.83
C GLY A 4 -7.46 1.18 9.93
N ASP A 5 -8.26 0.72 10.89
CA ASP A 5 -7.77 0.07 12.11
C ASP A 5 -7.03 -1.26 11.88
N LEU A 6 -6.39 -1.76 12.93
CA LEU A 6 -5.83 -3.11 12.93
C LEU A 6 -6.97 -4.13 12.68
N GLY A 7 -6.78 -5.04 11.71
CA GLY A 7 -7.82 -6.00 11.32
C GLY A 7 -8.91 -5.43 10.38
N SER A 8 -8.78 -4.19 9.89
CA SER A 8 -9.71 -3.62 8.91
C SER A 8 -9.68 -4.31 7.54
N GLY A 9 -8.62 -5.08 7.27
CA GLY A 9 -8.45 -5.85 6.02
C GLY A 9 -7.53 -5.18 4.99
N LYS A 10 -6.67 -4.23 5.38
CA LYS A 10 -5.72 -3.56 4.47
C LYS A 10 -4.87 -4.55 3.64
N THR A 11 -4.25 -5.54 4.30
CA THR A 11 -3.48 -6.57 3.59
C THR A 11 -4.38 -7.46 2.71
N THR A 12 -5.61 -7.75 3.13
CA THR A 12 -6.59 -8.50 2.30
C THR A 12 -6.99 -7.71 1.06
N PHE A 13 -7.16 -6.39 1.18
CA PHE A 13 -7.37 -5.50 0.04
C PHE A 13 -6.18 -5.57 -0.92
N MET A 14 -4.95 -5.56 -0.41
CA MET A 14 -3.74 -5.72 -1.23
C MET A 14 -3.66 -7.06 -1.97
N GLN A 15 -4.11 -8.15 -1.35
CA GLN A 15 -4.24 -9.45 -2.03
C GLN A 15 -5.20 -9.35 -3.23
N GLY A 16 -6.34 -8.66 -3.07
CA GLY A 16 -7.28 -8.40 -4.14
C GLY A 16 -6.70 -7.56 -5.27
N VAL A 17 -5.97 -6.49 -4.94
CA VAL A 17 -5.24 -5.65 -5.91
C VAL A 17 -4.22 -6.47 -6.70
N ALA A 18 -3.39 -7.25 -6.00
CA ALA A 18 -2.36 -8.06 -6.63
C ALA A 18 -2.95 -9.13 -7.56
N HIS A 19 -4.04 -9.79 -7.14
CA HIS A 19 -4.78 -10.69 -7.99
C HIS A 19 -5.32 -9.99 -9.25
N GLY A 20 -5.90 -8.79 -9.07
CA GLY A 20 -6.36 -7.94 -10.18
C GLY A 20 -5.23 -7.53 -11.13
N LEU A 21 -4.00 -7.39 -10.63
CA LEU A 21 -2.81 -7.09 -11.43
C LEU A 21 -2.17 -8.33 -12.08
N GLY A 22 -2.62 -9.54 -11.72
CA GLY A 22 -2.07 -10.81 -12.21
C GLY A 22 -0.77 -11.25 -11.52
N ILE A 23 -0.47 -10.69 -10.35
CA ILE A 23 0.63 -11.13 -9.49
C ILE A 23 0.27 -12.50 -8.91
N LYS A 24 1.20 -13.45 -8.98
CA LYS A 24 1.03 -14.82 -8.46
C LYS A 24 1.70 -15.06 -7.11
N ASP A 25 2.54 -14.11 -6.69
CA ASP A 25 3.24 -14.17 -5.41
C ASP A 25 2.26 -14.04 -4.25
N SER A 26 2.63 -14.63 -3.11
CA SER A 26 1.88 -14.44 -1.87
C SER A 26 2.04 -12.99 -1.38
N ILE A 27 0.91 -12.30 -1.23
CA ILE A 27 0.87 -10.97 -0.62
C ILE A 27 0.64 -11.12 0.88
N THR A 28 1.66 -10.71 1.64
CA THR A 28 1.63 -10.67 3.10
C THR A 28 1.95 -9.26 3.56
N SER A 29 1.50 -8.91 4.76
CA SER A 29 1.86 -7.62 5.34
C SER A 29 3.38 -7.47 5.41
N PRO A 30 3.95 -6.36 4.90
CA PRO A 30 5.38 -6.10 4.98
C PRO A 30 5.78 -5.49 6.32
N THR A 31 4.95 -5.50 7.37
CA THR A 31 5.20 -4.84 8.67
C THR A 31 6.65 -4.94 9.21
N PHE A 32 7.33 -6.08 9.03
CA PHE A 32 8.72 -6.26 9.50
C PHE A 32 9.80 -5.90 8.49
N VAL A 33 9.53 -6.08 7.19
CA VAL A 33 10.46 -5.76 6.09
C VAL A 33 10.23 -4.36 5.52
N LEU A 34 9.21 -3.68 6.04
CA LEU A 34 8.74 -2.33 5.75
C LEU A 34 8.17 -2.14 4.33
N ALA A 35 8.78 -2.74 3.31
CA ALA A 35 8.27 -2.75 1.94
C ALA A 35 8.56 -4.07 1.21
N LYS A 36 7.73 -4.38 0.22
CA LYS A 36 7.92 -5.47 -0.74
C LYS A 36 7.60 -4.98 -2.15
N GLU A 37 8.37 -5.47 -3.12
CA GLU A 37 8.16 -5.20 -4.53
C GLU A 37 7.69 -6.45 -5.27
N TYR A 38 6.74 -6.26 -6.18
CA TYR A 38 6.17 -7.31 -7.00
C TYR A 38 6.17 -6.88 -8.46
N LYS A 39 6.78 -7.70 -9.33
CA LYS A 39 6.84 -7.42 -10.77
C LYS A 39 5.50 -7.74 -11.43
N ILE A 40 5.06 -6.87 -12.33
CA ILE A 40 3.84 -7.01 -13.11
C ILE A 40 4.22 -7.07 -14.58
N ARG A 41 3.58 -7.97 -15.33
CA ARG A 41 3.71 -8.01 -16.79
C ARG A 41 2.86 -6.90 -17.39
N ASN A 42 3.38 -5.67 -17.34
CA ASN A 42 2.79 -4.41 -17.83
C ASN A 42 1.27 -4.46 -17.98
N ARG A 43 0.55 -4.03 -16.95
CA ARG A 43 -0.90 -3.99 -16.94
C ARG A 43 -1.38 -2.58 -16.67
N ALA A 44 -2.15 -2.02 -17.60
CA ALA A 44 -2.61 -0.62 -17.53
C ALA A 44 -1.45 0.39 -17.34
N GLY A 45 -0.29 0.13 -17.93
CA GLY A 45 0.90 0.98 -17.79
C GLY A 45 1.70 0.74 -16.50
N VAL A 46 1.27 -0.19 -15.64
CA VAL A 46 1.96 -0.53 -14.38
C VAL A 46 2.86 -1.75 -14.58
N ASN A 47 4.14 -1.60 -14.23
CA ASN A 47 5.18 -2.64 -14.32
C ASN A 47 5.57 -3.21 -12.95
N LYS A 48 5.30 -2.50 -11.85
CA LYS A 48 5.57 -2.98 -10.50
C LYS A 48 4.54 -2.50 -9.49
N LEU A 49 4.25 -3.35 -8.51
CA LEU A 49 3.51 -3.02 -7.30
C LEU A 49 4.51 -2.93 -6.14
N ILE A 50 4.49 -1.80 -5.43
CA ILE A 50 5.21 -1.60 -4.17
C ILE A 50 4.16 -1.61 -3.06
N HIS A 51 4.30 -2.56 -2.13
CA HIS A 51 3.45 -2.65 -0.94
C HIS A 51 4.32 -2.36 0.27
N ALA A 52 4.05 -1.24 0.95
CA ALA A 52 4.74 -0.81 2.15
C ALA A 52 3.78 -0.72 3.35
N ASP A 53 4.35 -0.77 4.55
CA ASP A 53 3.62 -0.67 5.81
C ASP A 53 4.37 0.27 6.77
N ALA A 54 3.77 1.43 7.04
CA ALA A 54 4.32 2.46 7.89
C ALA A 54 4.00 2.25 9.39
N TYR A 55 3.32 1.15 9.76
CA TYR A 55 2.91 0.89 11.14
C TYR A 55 4.05 1.01 12.16
N ARG A 56 5.27 0.61 11.78
CA ARG A 56 6.47 0.62 12.65
C ARG A 56 7.37 1.83 12.47
N LEU A 57 7.07 2.72 11.54
CA LEU A 57 7.87 3.91 11.32
C LEU A 57 7.59 4.93 12.41
N SER A 58 8.64 5.62 12.83
CA SER A 58 8.57 6.64 13.88
C SER A 58 8.40 8.03 13.27
N ALA A 59 8.94 8.24 12.06
CA ALA A 59 8.84 9.50 11.35
C ALA A 59 8.73 9.31 9.82
N PRO A 60 8.22 10.31 9.07
CA PRO A 60 8.18 10.30 7.60
C PRO A 60 9.54 10.07 6.95
N GLU A 61 10.62 10.55 7.56
CA GLU A 61 11.99 10.43 7.06
C GLU A 61 12.43 8.96 6.96
N ASP A 62 12.02 8.12 7.91
CA ASP A 62 12.28 6.68 7.90
C ASP A 62 11.73 6.04 6.61
N PHE A 63 10.61 6.54 6.09
CA PHE A 63 10.00 6.05 4.85
C PHE A 63 10.82 6.42 3.61
N LEU A 64 11.38 7.63 3.59
CA LEU A 64 12.19 8.14 2.49
C LEU A 64 13.52 7.37 2.40
N GLU A 65 14.13 7.05 3.54
CA GLU A 65 15.39 6.28 3.61
C GLU A 65 15.25 4.84 3.09
N LEU A 66 14.06 4.26 3.16
CA LEU A 66 13.76 2.92 2.62
C LEU A 66 13.68 2.88 1.09
N GLY A 67 13.93 4.00 0.41
CA GLY A 67 13.70 4.14 -1.02
C GLY A 67 12.22 4.26 -1.36
N GLY A 68 11.38 4.67 -0.39
CA GLY A 68 9.92 4.73 -0.48
C GLY A 68 9.38 5.50 -1.68
N PHE A 69 10.22 6.34 -2.31
CA PHE A 69 9.94 7.06 -3.55
C PHE A 69 11.10 7.09 -4.56
N ASP A 70 12.08 6.18 -4.53
CA ASP A 70 13.06 6.09 -5.63
C ASP A 70 12.38 5.45 -6.86
N HIS A 71 11.50 6.25 -7.44
CA HIS A 71 10.51 5.92 -8.46
C HIS A 71 10.92 6.60 -9.75
N LYS A 72 12.19 6.42 -10.15
CA LYS A 72 12.67 6.82 -11.49
C LYS A 72 11.93 6.14 -12.65
N ASP A 73 10.84 5.42 -12.36
CA ASP A 73 10.04 4.64 -13.27
C ASP A 73 8.57 4.98 -13.00
N ASP A 74 7.99 5.84 -13.85
CA ASP A 74 6.59 6.32 -13.82
C ASP A 74 5.54 5.19 -13.90
N SER A 75 5.99 3.94 -14.05
CA SER A 75 5.16 2.75 -14.19
C SER A 75 4.91 1.99 -12.88
N SER A 76 5.11 2.64 -11.73
CA SER A 76 5.03 2.02 -10.40
C SER A 76 3.70 2.33 -9.72
N LEU A 77 3.03 1.30 -9.18
CA LEU A 77 1.86 1.47 -8.32
C LEU A 77 2.26 1.23 -6.87
N VAL A 78 2.00 2.21 -6.00
CA VAL A 78 2.47 2.21 -4.61
C VAL A 78 1.28 2.19 -3.66
N PHE A 79 1.28 1.22 -2.75
CA PHE A 79 0.34 1.17 -1.64
C PHE A 79 1.11 1.18 -0.32
N VAL A 80 0.73 2.11 0.55
CA VAL A 80 1.29 2.23 1.90
C VAL A 80 0.18 2.03 2.90
N GLU A 81 0.27 0.97 3.71
CA GLU A 81 -0.56 0.77 4.89
C GLU A 81 -0.14 1.76 6.00
N TRP A 82 -1.12 2.29 6.75
CA TRP A 82 -0.90 3.26 7.83
C TRP A 82 -0.16 4.53 7.37
N GLY A 83 -0.36 4.93 6.12
CA GLY A 83 0.40 6.04 5.54
C GLY A 83 0.15 7.39 6.21
N GLU A 84 -0.86 7.52 7.08
CA GLU A 84 -1.07 8.70 7.92
C GLU A 84 0.16 9.05 8.77
N LYS A 85 1.01 8.07 9.08
CA LYS A 85 2.28 8.27 9.80
C LYS A 85 3.38 8.92 8.95
N VAL A 86 3.24 8.88 7.64
CA VAL A 86 4.27 9.29 6.68
C VAL A 86 3.72 10.28 5.65
N LEU A 87 2.66 11.03 6.01
CA LEU A 87 2.02 12.01 5.11
C LEU A 87 3.03 13.02 4.54
N GLY A 88 4.00 13.45 5.35
CA GLY A 88 5.04 14.39 4.91
C GLY A 88 5.98 13.84 3.83
N ALA A 89 5.98 12.52 3.60
CA ALA A 89 6.76 11.87 2.56
C ALA A 89 5.93 11.59 1.29
N MET A 90 4.60 11.68 1.36
CA MET A 90 3.70 11.31 0.25
C MET A 90 3.72 12.35 -0.87
N THR A 91 3.42 11.90 -2.09
CA THR A 91 3.21 12.78 -3.25
C THR A 91 1.84 13.48 -3.18
N ASP A 92 1.73 14.66 -3.80
CA ASP A 92 0.49 15.47 -3.79
C ASP A 92 -0.70 14.77 -4.48
N ASP A 93 -0.43 13.80 -5.36
CA ASP A 93 -1.44 13.01 -6.06
C ASP A 93 -1.84 11.72 -5.32
N ALA A 94 -1.27 11.48 -4.13
CA ALA A 94 -1.58 10.31 -3.31
C ALA A 94 -3.08 10.27 -2.95
N ARG A 95 -3.75 9.21 -3.39
CA ARG A 95 -5.16 8.93 -3.05
C ARG A 95 -5.27 8.17 -1.74
N VAL A 96 -6.36 8.39 -1.01
CA VAL A 96 -6.63 7.69 0.25
C VAL A 96 -7.74 6.66 0.03
N ILE A 97 -7.47 5.43 0.46
CA ILE A 97 -8.45 4.35 0.50
C ILE A 97 -8.64 3.99 1.96
N ARG A 98 -9.82 4.28 2.51
CA ARG A 98 -10.17 4.04 3.90
C ARG A 98 -11.01 2.79 4.04
N LEU A 99 -10.61 1.90 4.95
CA LEU A 99 -11.31 0.66 5.27
C LEU A 99 -11.92 0.75 6.67
N GLU A 100 -13.24 0.67 6.75
CA GLU A 100 -13.99 0.67 8.02
C GLU A 100 -14.59 -0.70 8.29
N VAL A 101 -14.46 -1.17 9.53
CA VAL A 101 -15.08 -2.40 10.00
C VAL A 101 -16.56 -2.15 10.28
N LEU A 102 -17.42 -2.97 9.69
CA LEU A 102 -18.86 -2.99 9.97
C LEU A 102 -19.23 -4.30 10.68
N ALA A 103 -20.47 -4.37 11.18
CA ALA A 103 -21.04 -5.61 11.70
C ALA A 103 -21.13 -6.71 10.62
N ASP A 104 -21.34 -7.95 11.06
CA ASP A 104 -21.56 -9.13 10.21
C ASP A 104 -20.43 -9.40 9.19
N GLU A 105 -19.18 -9.24 9.61
CA GLU A 105 -17.98 -9.44 8.78
C GLU A 105 -17.89 -8.52 7.55
N LYS A 106 -18.70 -7.46 7.49
CA LYS A 106 -18.68 -6.50 6.38
C LYS A 106 -17.60 -5.45 6.56
N ARG A 107 -17.18 -4.86 5.44
CA ARG A 107 -16.26 -3.72 5.39
C ARG A 107 -16.84 -2.65 4.47
N LYS A 108 -16.64 -1.39 4.84
CA LYS A 108 -16.88 -0.25 3.95
C LYS A 108 -15.54 0.22 3.42
N ILE A 109 -15.45 0.43 2.11
CA ILE A 109 -14.26 0.94 1.42
C ILE A 109 -14.62 2.30 0.84
N ILE A 110 -13.86 3.33 1.19
CA ILE A 110 -14.07 4.72 0.76
C ILE A 110 -12.83 5.16 -0.03
N PHE A 111 -13.04 5.77 -1.19
CA PHE A 111 -11.99 6.34 -2.04
C PHE A 111 -12.07 7.86 -1.95
N GLU A 112 -10.98 8.50 -1.50
CA GLU A 112 -10.81 9.95 -1.31
C GLU A 112 -9.72 10.50 -2.24
#